data_AF-A0A1Q7KGK0-F1
#
_entry.id   AF-A0A1Q7KGK0-F1
#
_cell.length_a   1.000
_cell.length_b   1.000
_cell.length_c   1.000
_cell.angle_alpha   90.00
_cell.angle_beta   90.00
_cell.angle_gamma   90.00
#
_symmetry.space_group_name_H-M   'P 1'
#
loop_
_entity.id
_entity.type
_entity.pdbx_description
1 polymer ?
#
loop_
_entity_poly.entity_id
_entity_poly.type
_entity_poly.pdbx_seq_one_letter_code
_entity_poly.pdbx_strand_id
1 'polypeptide(L)'
;MAYRAAIREEGAEERYPALAVPTGASGPNADVWRDESFNNDLAYRGVVGAIGPITCLDALLFAQENARVPQLERPTEFLASVLRKGSDEHEELVVVFGAGAELFPPKTVYGFDIVDDYLAQGWSYWYVLHNHTRQSNGALGIPVPSTSDVQFGRGLAAKRGLKRVRVTNGFYSFDAGIDEMRALRAR
;
A
#
# COMPACT_ATOMS: atom_id res chain seq x y z
N MET A 1 5.84 19.81 3.05
CA MET A 1 6.32 20.55 1.85
C MET A 1 7.60 19.93 1.31
N ALA A 2 8.64 19.71 2.13
CA ALA A 2 9.92 19.14 1.69
C ALA A 2 9.81 17.74 1.04
N TYR A 3 9.06 16.80 1.63
CA TYR A 3 8.90 15.44 1.07
C TYR A 3 8.41 15.46 -0.39
N ARG A 4 7.28 16.15 -0.65
CA ARG A 4 6.69 16.22 -1.99
C ARG A 4 7.59 16.89 -3.03
N ALA A 5 8.38 17.88 -2.63
CA ALA A 5 9.34 18.51 -3.53
C ALA A 5 10.51 17.56 -3.85
N ALA A 6 11.09 16.94 -2.83
CA ALA A 6 12.23 16.03 -2.99
C ALA A 6 11.89 14.80 -3.84
N ILE A 7 10.76 14.14 -3.57
CA ILE A 7 10.41 12.95 -4.37
C ILE A 7 9.94 13.30 -5.79
N ARG A 8 9.50 14.55 -6.04
CA ARG A 8 9.25 15.06 -7.39
C ARG A 8 10.54 15.24 -8.19
N GLU A 9 11.62 15.72 -7.56
CA GLU A 9 12.91 15.86 -8.24
C GLU A 9 13.48 14.51 -8.69
N GLU A 10 13.08 13.43 -8.01
CA GLU A 10 13.53 12.06 -8.30
C GLU A 10 12.61 11.29 -9.25
N GLY A 11 11.48 11.86 -9.71
CA GLY A 11 10.54 11.21 -10.63
C GLY A 11 9.52 10.28 -9.97
N ALA A 12 9.42 10.26 -8.64
CA ALA A 12 8.44 9.44 -7.92
C ALA A 12 7.00 10.01 -7.99
N GLU A 13 6.85 11.25 -8.47
CA GLU A 13 5.57 11.83 -8.85
C GLU A 13 5.09 11.37 -10.23
N GLU A 14 5.84 10.55 -10.94
CA GLU A 14 5.31 9.91 -12.14
C GLU A 14 4.13 9.02 -11.77
N ARG A 15 3.14 8.94 -12.66
CA ARG A 15 2.00 8.02 -12.48
C ARG A 15 2.45 6.55 -12.58
N TYR A 16 3.50 6.28 -13.36
CA TYR A 16 4.01 4.94 -13.66
C TYR A 16 5.54 4.89 -13.52
N PRO A 17 6.10 5.11 -12.31
CA PRO A 17 7.54 5.15 -12.13
C PRO A 17 8.17 3.80 -12.49
N ALA A 18 9.36 3.83 -13.07
CA ALA A 18 10.06 2.62 -13.48
C ALA A 18 10.47 1.76 -12.27
N LEU A 19 10.33 0.44 -12.41
CA LEU A 19 10.85 -0.51 -11.42
C LEU A 19 12.38 -0.57 -11.50
N ALA A 20 13.05 -0.16 -10.42
CA ALA A 20 14.49 -0.27 -10.29
C ALA A 20 14.89 -1.73 -10.00
N VAL A 21 15.02 -2.55 -11.05
CA VAL A 21 15.49 -3.93 -10.93
C VAL A 21 17.01 -3.95 -10.71
N PRO A 22 17.53 -4.54 -9.61
CA PRO A 22 18.97 -4.58 -9.36
C PRO A 22 19.75 -5.33 -10.45
N THR A 23 20.86 -4.74 -10.91
CA THR A 23 21.81 -5.41 -11.81
C THR A 23 22.43 -6.62 -11.11
N GLY A 24 22.20 -7.82 -11.66
CA GLY A 24 22.75 -9.07 -11.10
C GLY A 24 21.79 -9.88 -10.23
N ALA A 25 20.50 -9.54 -10.19
CA ALA A 25 19.50 -10.42 -9.59
C ALA A 25 19.55 -11.82 -10.23
N SER A 26 19.76 -12.86 -9.42
CA SER A 26 19.87 -14.25 -9.85
C SER A 26 19.15 -15.19 -8.89
N GLY A 27 18.88 -16.42 -9.33
CA GLY A 27 18.21 -17.44 -8.52
C GLY A 27 16.82 -16.97 -8.02
N PRO A 28 16.43 -17.32 -6.78
CA PRO A 28 15.12 -16.97 -6.22
C PRO A 28 14.80 -15.46 -6.21
N ASN A 29 15.82 -14.61 -6.09
CA ASN A 29 15.63 -13.16 -6.12
C ASN A 29 15.22 -12.68 -7.52
N ALA A 30 15.72 -13.30 -8.59
CA ALA A 30 15.31 -12.96 -9.96
C ALA A 30 13.83 -13.31 -10.22
N ASP A 31 13.32 -14.37 -9.60
CA ASP A 31 11.92 -14.76 -9.73
C ASP A 31 11.00 -13.75 -9.03
N VAL A 32 11.39 -13.21 -7.88
CA VAL A 32 10.67 -12.11 -7.22
C VAL A 32 10.58 -10.91 -8.17
N TRP A 33 11.70 -10.41 -8.69
CA TRP A 33 11.70 -9.25 -9.59
C TRP A 33 10.91 -9.47 -10.88
N ARG A 34 10.88 -10.69 -11.41
CA ARG A 34 10.05 -11.04 -12.57
C ARG A 34 8.57 -10.94 -12.23
N ASP A 35 8.19 -11.35 -11.04
CA ASP A 35 6.80 -11.31 -10.58
C ASP A 35 6.38 -9.88 -10.20
N GLU A 36 7.27 -9.08 -9.60
CA GLU A 36 7.07 -7.64 -9.40
C GLU A 36 6.85 -6.92 -10.73
N SER A 37 7.71 -7.20 -11.72
CA SER A 37 7.59 -6.61 -13.06
C SER A 37 6.26 -7.00 -13.73
N PHE A 38 5.82 -8.25 -13.56
CA PHE A 38 4.55 -8.73 -14.07
C PHE A 38 3.37 -8.01 -13.41
N ASN A 39 3.38 -7.86 -12.09
CA ASN A 39 2.33 -7.14 -11.35
C ASN A 39 2.26 -5.66 -11.78
N ASN A 40 3.40 -5.00 -11.91
CA ASN A 40 3.49 -3.62 -12.37
C ASN A 40 2.94 -3.46 -13.79
N ASP A 41 3.28 -4.35 -14.72
CA ASP A 41 2.75 -4.30 -16.09
C ASP A 41 1.22 -4.41 -16.13
N LEU A 42 0.63 -5.34 -15.35
CA LEU A 42 -0.82 -5.49 -15.27
C LEU A 42 -1.50 -4.24 -14.67
N ALA A 43 -0.93 -3.68 -13.60
CA ALA A 43 -1.47 -2.48 -12.97
C ALA A 43 -1.34 -1.24 -13.86
N TYR A 44 -0.18 -1.04 -14.50
CA TYR A 44 0.10 0.13 -15.35
C TYR A 44 -0.75 0.14 -16.62
N ARG A 45 -1.09 -1.04 -17.16
CA ARG A 45 -2.02 -1.18 -18.29
C ARG A 45 -3.50 -1.07 -17.88
N GLY A 46 -3.80 -0.98 -16.58
CA GLY A 46 -5.17 -0.96 -16.06
C GLY A 46 -5.91 -2.29 -16.24
N VAL A 47 -5.17 -3.41 -16.36
CA VAL A 47 -5.77 -4.75 -16.42
C VAL A 47 -6.23 -5.20 -15.03
N VAL A 48 -5.49 -4.80 -13.98
CA VAL A 48 -5.85 -5.05 -12.58
C VAL A 48 -5.86 -3.72 -11.84
N GLY A 49 -6.97 -3.43 -11.16
CA GLY A 49 -7.11 -2.21 -10.37
C GLY A 49 -6.96 -0.93 -11.20
N ALA A 50 -6.79 0.18 -10.50
CA ALA A 50 -6.54 1.48 -11.11
C ALA A 50 -5.54 2.28 -10.31
N ILE A 51 -4.63 2.97 -11.01
CA ILE A 51 -3.74 3.98 -10.41
C ILE A 51 -4.31 5.36 -10.67
N GLY A 52 -4.68 6.06 -9.60
CA GLY A 52 -5.22 7.41 -9.64
C GLY A 52 -4.51 8.35 -8.67
N PRO A 53 -4.80 9.66 -8.72
CA PRO A 53 -4.32 10.59 -7.71
C PRO A 53 -4.73 10.13 -6.30
N ILE A 54 -3.88 10.37 -5.32
CA ILE A 54 -4.14 10.06 -3.91
C ILE A 54 -5.44 10.72 -3.43
N THR A 55 -6.25 9.97 -2.67
CA THR A 55 -7.47 10.53 -2.07
C THR A 55 -7.14 11.40 -0.86
N CYS A 56 -8.09 12.24 -0.42
CA CYS A 56 -7.87 13.11 0.74
C CYS A 56 -7.53 12.31 2.02
N LEU A 57 -8.23 11.21 2.28
CA LEU A 57 -7.97 10.39 3.46
C LEU A 57 -6.59 9.71 3.37
N ASP A 58 -6.26 9.10 2.23
CA ASP A 58 -4.95 8.47 2.04
C ASP A 58 -3.80 9.48 2.20
N ALA A 59 -3.99 10.72 1.73
CA ALA A 59 -3.03 11.81 1.88
C ALA A 59 -2.86 12.26 3.34
N LEU A 60 -3.93 12.28 4.13
CA LEU A 60 -3.87 12.57 5.56
C LEU A 60 -3.11 11.49 6.32
N LEU A 61 -3.37 10.21 6.00
CA LEU A 61 -2.69 9.08 6.64
C LEU A 61 -1.19 9.04 6.26
N PHE A 62 -0.86 9.33 5.01
CA PHE A 62 0.52 9.47 4.57
C PHE A 62 1.23 10.63 5.28
N ALA A 63 0.56 11.78 5.41
CA ALA A 63 1.09 12.94 6.12
C ALA A 63 1.29 12.66 7.61
N GLN A 64 0.40 11.88 8.23
CA GLN A 64 0.52 11.45 9.62
C GLN A 64 1.79 10.63 9.86
N GLU A 65 2.11 9.69 8.96
CA GLU A 65 3.38 8.94 9.08
C GLU A 65 4.58 9.86 8.90
N ASN A 66 4.58 10.71 7.87
CA ASN A 66 5.69 11.64 7.64
C ASN A 66 5.88 12.63 8.80
N ALA A 67 4.83 12.95 9.56
CA ALA A 67 4.91 13.78 10.76
C ALA A 67 5.48 13.02 11.96
N ARG A 68 5.24 11.71 12.06
CA ARG A 68 5.84 10.83 13.08
C ARG A 68 7.32 10.57 12.82
N VAL A 69 7.64 10.24 11.57
CA VAL A 69 8.98 9.92 11.09
C VAL A 69 9.17 10.56 9.72
N PRO A 70 10.09 11.54 9.55
CA PRO A 70 10.37 12.14 8.26
C PRO A 70 10.84 11.09 7.25
N GLN A 71 9.99 10.75 6.28
CA GLN A 71 10.23 9.62 5.38
C GLN A 71 11.40 9.84 4.41
N LEU A 72 11.79 11.10 4.17
CA LEU A 72 13.01 11.41 3.41
C LEU A 72 14.30 11.01 4.14
N GLU A 73 14.29 11.14 5.47
CA GLU A 73 15.47 10.87 6.30
C GLU A 73 15.53 9.40 6.67
N ARG A 74 14.38 8.84 7.01
CA ARG A 74 14.21 7.43 7.36
C ARG A 74 12.97 6.91 6.66
N PRO A 75 13.13 6.22 5.51
CA PRO A 75 12.03 5.56 4.84
C PRO A 75 11.29 4.64 5.81
N THR A 76 9.97 4.81 5.90
CA THR A 76 9.11 3.99 6.76
C THR A 76 7.85 3.57 6.04
N GLU A 77 7.31 2.46 6.52
CA GLU A 77 6.04 1.93 6.07
C GLU A 77 4.99 1.97 7.18
N PHE A 78 3.76 2.25 6.80
CA PHE A 78 2.56 2.19 7.62
C PHE A 78 1.50 1.34 6.95
N LEU A 79 0.53 0.93 7.75
CA LEU A 79 -0.70 0.31 7.30
C LEU A 79 -1.88 0.99 7.99
N ALA A 80 -2.91 1.31 7.23
CA ALA A 80 -4.18 1.79 7.76
C ALA A 80 -5.30 0.83 7.36
N SER A 81 -5.90 0.20 8.36
CA SER A 81 -7.11 -0.61 8.17
C SER A 81 -8.32 0.30 8.24
N VAL A 82 -9.06 0.44 7.14
CA VAL A 82 -10.25 1.28 7.08
C VAL A 82 -11.49 0.40 7.10
N LEU A 83 -12.25 0.54 8.18
CA LEU A 83 -13.52 -0.14 8.38
C LEU A 83 -14.67 0.84 8.18
N ARG A 84 -15.81 0.32 7.74
CA ARG A 84 -17.02 1.10 7.58
C ARG A 84 -18.25 0.42 8.16
N LYS A 85 -19.22 1.23 8.56
CA LYS A 85 -20.54 0.79 9.02
C LYS A 85 -21.58 1.84 8.63
N GLY A 86 -22.80 1.40 8.36
CA GLY A 86 -23.90 2.27 7.93
C GLY A 86 -24.30 2.05 6.47
N SER A 87 -25.02 3.02 5.92
CA SER A 87 -25.51 3.04 4.54
C SER A 87 -24.81 4.14 3.74
N ASP A 88 -25.04 4.19 2.42
CA ASP A 88 -24.45 5.22 1.56
C ASP A 88 -24.87 6.66 1.96
N GLU A 89 -26.00 6.81 2.66
CA GLU A 89 -26.49 8.10 3.16
C GLU A 89 -25.88 8.50 4.52
N HIS A 90 -25.45 7.50 5.31
CA HIS A 90 -24.83 7.67 6.62
C HIS A 90 -23.74 6.62 6.81
N GLU A 91 -22.55 6.91 6.29
CA GLU A 91 -21.37 6.05 6.42
C GLU A 91 -20.50 6.55 7.58
N GLU A 92 -20.23 5.67 8.54
CA GLU A 92 -19.22 5.88 9.57
C GLU A 92 -17.94 5.15 9.17
N LEU A 93 -16.79 5.80 9.38
CA LEU A 93 -15.47 5.23 9.13
C LEU A 93 -14.67 5.13 10.41
N VAL A 94 -14.00 3.99 10.57
CA VAL A 94 -12.97 3.79 11.59
C VAL A 94 -11.66 3.49 10.88
N VAL A 95 -10.60 4.20 11.27
CA VAL A 95 -9.26 3.97 10.76
C VAL A 95 -8.37 3.47 11.88
N VAL A 96 -7.90 2.23 11.75
CA VAL A 96 -6.86 1.67 12.62
C VAL A 96 -5.52 1.89 11.92
N PHE A 97 -4.78 2.91 12.38
CA PHE A 97 -3.48 3.27 11.84
C PHE A 97 -2.37 2.58 12.64
N GLY A 98 -1.58 1.75 11.96
CA GLY A 98 -0.43 1.07 12.53
C GLY A 98 0.84 1.37 11.74
N ALA A 99 1.89 1.81 12.42
CA ALA A 99 3.15 2.17 11.80
C ALA A 99 4.31 1.85 12.74
N GLY A 100 5.43 1.40 12.16
CA GLY A 100 6.69 1.27 12.88
C GLY A 100 7.60 2.47 12.65
N ALA A 101 8.91 2.26 12.78
CA ALA A 101 9.93 3.25 12.44
C ALA A 101 10.90 2.73 11.36
N GLU A 102 10.49 1.69 10.63
CA GLU A 102 11.30 0.91 9.68
C GLU A 102 10.53 0.65 8.38
N LEU A 103 11.25 0.24 7.32
CA LEU A 103 10.70 -0.11 6.01
C LEU A 103 9.88 -1.40 6.00
N PHE A 104 9.90 -2.22 7.05
CA PHE A 104 9.12 -3.46 7.11
C PHE A 104 8.72 -3.74 8.56
N PRO A 105 7.81 -2.93 9.13
CA PRO A 105 7.55 -3.03 10.55
C PRO A 105 6.83 -4.34 10.89
N PRO A 106 7.04 -4.90 12.10
CA PRO A 106 6.44 -6.16 12.46
C PRO A 106 4.91 -6.06 12.50
N LYS A 107 4.22 -7.10 12.05
CA LYS A 107 2.74 -7.11 11.96
C LYS A 107 2.02 -6.81 13.27
N THR A 108 2.68 -6.96 14.41
CA THR A 108 2.17 -6.60 15.74
C THR A 108 1.85 -5.12 15.89
N VAL A 109 2.44 -4.23 15.09
CA VAL A 109 2.16 -2.79 15.15
C VAL A 109 0.90 -2.38 14.37
N TYR A 110 0.28 -3.29 13.62
CA TYR A 110 -0.83 -2.97 12.70
C TYR A 110 -2.22 -2.96 13.36
N GLY A 111 -2.32 -3.24 14.66
CA GLY A 111 -3.58 -3.12 15.41
C GLY A 111 -4.69 -4.06 14.94
N PHE A 112 -4.34 -5.25 14.44
CA PHE A 112 -5.35 -6.19 13.93
C PHE A 112 -6.29 -6.75 14.99
N ASP A 113 -5.89 -6.73 16.25
CA ASP A 113 -6.75 -6.98 17.40
C ASP A 113 -7.90 -5.95 17.46
N ILE A 114 -7.58 -4.66 17.31
CA ILE A 114 -8.59 -3.59 17.25
C ILE A 114 -9.50 -3.78 16.03
N VAL A 115 -8.93 -4.15 14.87
CA VAL A 115 -9.73 -4.48 13.67
C VAL A 115 -10.71 -5.62 13.97
N ASP A 116 -10.23 -6.69 14.60
CA ASP A 116 -11.06 -7.86 14.93
C ASP A 116 -12.20 -7.49 15.89
N ASP A 117 -11.98 -6.59 16.85
CA ASP A 117 -13.02 -6.06 17.74
C ASP A 117 -14.12 -5.29 16.99
N TYR A 118 -13.76 -4.46 15.99
CA TYR A 118 -14.74 -3.76 15.18
C TYR A 118 -15.51 -4.72 14.25
N LEU A 119 -14.84 -5.72 13.68
CA LEU A 119 -15.50 -6.74 12.86
C LEU A 119 -16.52 -7.55 13.68
N ALA A 120 -16.20 -7.89 14.94
CA ALA A 120 -17.13 -8.54 15.85
C ALA A 120 -18.39 -7.67 16.15
N GLN A 121 -18.28 -6.35 16.03
CA GLN A 121 -19.38 -5.39 16.17
C GLN A 121 -20.16 -5.13 14.85
N GLY A 122 -19.91 -5.93 13.82
CA GLY A 122 -20.60 -5.86 12.53
C GLY A 122 -20.09 -4.78 11.58
N TRP A 123 -18.88 -4.25 11.80
CA TRP A 123 -18.23 -3.40 10.81
C TRP A 123 -17.72 -4.22 9.62
N SER A 124 -17.57 -3.58 8.46
CA SER A 124 -17.02 -4.22 7.25
C SER A 124 -15.60 -3.73 7.00
N TYR A 125 -14.67 -4.65 6.76
CA TYR A 125 -13.30 -4.30 6.41
C TYR A 125 -13.22 -3.80 4.96
N TRP A 126 -13.37 -2.49 4.77
CA TRP A 126 -13.55 -1.87 3.47
C TRP A 126 -12.28 -1.90 2.63
N TYR A 127 -11.20 -1.31 3.12
CA TYR A 127 -9.91 -1.39 2.46
C TYR A 127 -8.77 -1.30 3.45
N VAL A 128 -7.62 -1.79 3.02
CA VAL A 128 -6.34 -1.57 3.69
C VAL A 128 -5.50 -0.66 2.80
N LEU A 129 -4.94 0.40 3.40
CA LEU A 129 -3.97 1.27 2.76
C LEU A 129 -2.59 0.96 3.31
N HIS A 130 -1.62 0.87 2.42
CA HIS A 130 -0.20 0.79 2.75
C HIS A 130 0.57 1.78 1.88
N ASN A 131 1.74 2.23 2.33
CA ASN A 131 2.59 3.12 1.53
C ASN A 131 3.85 2.44 1.03
N HIS A 132 4.22 2.77 -0.20
CA HIS A 132 5.58 2.57 -0.69
C HIS A 132 6.26 3.93 -0.73
N THR A 133 7.44 4.02 -0.12
CA THR A 133 8.18 5.28 -0.02
C THR A 133 9.48 5.22 -0.81
N ARG A 134 10.06 6.40 -1.07
CA ARG A 134 11.35 6.51 -1.73
C ARG A 134 12.43 5.88 -0.84
N GLN A 135 13.31 5.08 -1.43
CA GLN A 135 14.42 4.45 -0.72
C GLN A 135 15.78 4.93 -1.22
N SER A 136 16.82 4.81 -0.39
CA SER A 136 18.18 5.23 -0.74
C SER A 136 18.85 4.38 -1.83
N ASN A 137 18.28 3.23 -2.16
CA ASN A 137 18.74 2.33 -3.24
C ASN A 137 18.20 2.74 -4.63
N GLY A 138 17.48 3.86 -4.74
CA GLY A 138 16.91 4.35 -5.99
C GLY A 138 15.48 3.88 -6.27
N ALA A 139 14.85 3.12 -5.37
CA ALA A 139 13.43 2.78 -5.50
C ALA A 139 12.56 4.03 -5.28
N LEU A 140 11.66 4.29 -6.22
CA LEU A 140 10.83 5.51 -6.26
C LEU A 140 9.50 5.39 -5.51
N GLY A 141 9.26 4.29 -4.79
CA GLY A 141 7.95 4.04 -4.17
C GLY A 141 6.87 3.84 -5.22
N ILE A 142 6.92 2.73 -5.96
CA ILE A 142 5.93 2.41 -6.98
C ILE A 142 4.57 2.20 -6.29
N PRO A 143 3.48 2.87 -6.70
CA PRO A 143 2.18 2.69 -6.09
C PRO A 143 1.51 1.43 -6.62
N VAL A 144 2.15 0.27 -6.55
CA VAL A 144 1.61 -1.04 -6.98
C VAL A 144 1.99 -2.06 -5.90
N PRO A 145 1.07 -2.94 -5.47
CA PRO A 145 1.39 -3.93 -4.45
C PRO A 145 2.51 -4.86 -4.88
N SER A 146 3.51 -5.01 -4.01
CA SER A 146 4.55 -6.01 -4.16
C SER A 146 3.96 -7.42 -4.12
N THR A 147 4.70 -8.43 -4.55
CA THR A 147 4.30 -9.83 -4.40
C THR A 147 3.95 -10.21 -2.96
N SER A 148 4.65 -9.62 -1.98
CA SER A 148 4.38 -9.79 -0.55
C SER A 148 3.11 -9.06 -0.11
N ASP A 149 2.83 -7.86 -0.66
CA ASP A 149 1.59 -7.13 -0.41
C ASP A 149 0.38 -7.88 -0.96
N VAL A 150 0.51 -8.48 -2.14
CA VAL A 150 -0.54 -9.32 -2.74
C VAL A 150 -0.83 -10.53 -1.84
N GLN A 151 0.22 -11.24 -1.39
CA GLN A 151 0.05 -12.38 -0.49
C GLN A 151 -0.63 -11.95 0.81
N PHE A 152 -0.17 -10.84 1.38
CA PHE A 152 -0.67 -10.30 2.62
C PHE A 152 -2.14 -9.86 2.53
N GLY A 153 -2.50 -9.07 1.50
CA GLY A 153 -3.86 -8.63 1.24
C GLY A 153 -4.84 -9.79 1.04
N ARG A 154 -4.42 -10.84 0.30
CA ARG A 154 -5.21 -12.08 0.16
C ARG A 154 -5.41 -12.79 1.50
N GLY A 155 -4.37 -12.82 2.34
CA GLY A 155 -4.46 -13.35 3.69
C GLY A 155 -5.44 -12.58 4.58
N LEU A 156 -5.44 -11.24 4.50
CA LEU A 156 -6.42 -10.41 5.19
C LEU A 156 -7.84 -10.64 4.67
N ALA A 157 -8.02 -10.81 3.37
CA ALA A 157 -9.33 -11.13 2.82
C ALA A 157 -9.86 -12.47 3.30
N ALA A 158 -9.02 -13.51 3.28
CA ALA A 158 -9.41 -14.85 3.74
C ALA A 158 -9.75 -14.88 5.23
N LYS A 159 -9.03 -14.13 6.08
CA LYS A 159 -9.20 -14.16 7.53
C LYS A 159 -10.22 -13.16 8.06
N ARG A 160 -10.31 -11.98 7.45
CA ARG A 160 -11.03 -10.81 7.98
C ARG A 160 -12.03 -10.21 6.98
N GLY A 161 -12.19 -10.82 5.81
CA GLY A 161 -13.17 -10.36 4.82
C GLY A 161 -12.84 -9.02 4.16
N LEU A 162 -11.57 -8.61 4.16
CA LEU A 162 -11.07 -7.43 3.45
C LEU A 162 -11.63 -7.36 2.03
N LYS A 163 -12.10 -6.17 1.60
CA LYS A 163 -12.68 -5.99 0.26
C LYS A 163 -11.71 -5.44 -0.76
N ARG A 164 -10.81 -4.54 -0.37
CA ARG A 164 -9.92 -3.82 -1.30
C ARG A 164 -8.53 -3.57 -0.71
N VAL A 165 -7.55 -3.41 -1.58
CA VAL A 165 -6.17 -3.02 -1.23
C VAL A 165 -5.83 -1.72 -1.92
N ARG A 166 -5.19 -0.80 -1.18
CA ARG A 166 -4.60 0.42 -1.71
C ARG A 166 -3.12 0.49 -1.37
N VAL A 167 -2.34 0.90 -2.36
CA VAL A 167 -0.90 1.16 -2.19
C VAL A 167 -0.62 2.57 -2.67
N THR A 168 -0.07 3.42 -1.81
CA THR A 168 0.18 4.83 -2.12
C THR A 168 1.65 5.19 -2.03
N ASN A 169 2.09 6.14 -2.84
CA ASN A 169 3.40 6.77 -2.71
C ASN A 169 3.34 8.23 -2.21
N GLY A 170 2.16 8.66 -1.76
CA GLY A 170 1.89 10.04 -1.36
C GLY A 170 1.41 10.94 -2.50
N PHE A 171 1.47 10.51 -3.76
CA PHE A 171 0.97 11.22 -4.94
C PHE A 171 -0.11 10.46 -5.67
N TYR A 172 0.17 9.19 -5.97
CA TYR A 172 -0.75 8.28 -6.61
C TYR A 172 -1.05 7.12 -5.68
N SER A 173 -2.20 6.52 -5.88
CA SER A 173 -2.57 5.29 -5.21
C SER A 173 -3.12 4.31 -6.23
N PHE A 174 -2.63 3.08 -6.15
CA PHE A 174 -3.34 1.94 -6.69
C PHE A 174 -4.52 1.59 -5.80
N ASP A 175 -5.64 1.21 -6.40
CA ASP A 175 -6.81 0.67 -5.73
C ASP A 175 -7.36 -0.52 -6.52
N ALA A 176 -7.55 -1.66 -5.86
CA ALA A 176 -8.13 -2.85 -6.45
C ALA A 176 -8.99 -3.61 -5.45
N GLY A 177 -10.08 -4.21 -5.94
CA GLY A 177 -10.80 -5.23 -5.22
C GLY A 177 -9.96 -6.50 -5.04
N ILE A 178 -10.21 -7.24 -3.96
CA ILE A 178 -9.49 -8.50 -3.69
C ILE A 178 -9.67 -9.54 -4.81
N ASP A 179 -10.83 -9.55 -5.48
CA ASP A 179 -11.05 -10.48 -6.59
C ASP A 179 -10.19 -10.13 -7.81
N GLU A 180 -9.97 -8.85 -8.09
CA GLU A 180 -9.05 -8.38 -9.14
C GLU A 180 -7.61 -8.75 -8.78
N MET A 181 -7.23 -8.60 -7.50
CA MET A 181 -5.91 -8.96 -6.97
C MET A 181 -5.54 -10.43 -7.20
N ARG A 182 -6.49 -11.33 -7.55
CA ARG A 182 -6.20 -12.74 -7.88
C ARG A 182 -5.35 -12.91 -9.14
N ALA A 183 -5.41 -11.96 -10.06
CA ALA A 183 -4.61 -11.98 -11.29
C ALA A 183 -3.12 -11.66 -11.05
N LEU A 184 -2.79 -11.01 -9.94
CA LEU A 184 -1.42 -10.68 -9.56
C LEU A 184 -0.67 -11.91 -9.04
N ARG A 185 0.65 -11.91 -9.14
CA ARG A 185 1.52 -12.91 -8.53
C ARG A 185 1.77 -12.56 -7.07
N ALA A 186 1.88 -13.59 -6.24
CA ALA A 186 2.06 -13.48 -4.80
C ALA A 186 3.19 -14.43 -4.36
N ARG A 187 4.00 -14.00 -3.40
CA ARG A 187 5.09 -14.79 -2.80
C ARG A 187 5.16 -14.57 -1.31
#